data_AF-A0A370B605-F1
#
_entry.id   AF-A0A370B605-F1
#
_cell.length_a   1.000
_cell.length_b   1.000
_cell.length_c   1.000
_cell.angle_alpha   90.00
_cell.angle_beta   90.00
_cell.angle_gamma   90.00
#
_symmetry.space_group_name_H-M   'P 1'
#
loop_
_entity.id
_entity.type
_entity.pdbx_description
1 polymer ?
#
loop_
_entity_poly.entity_id
_entity_poly.type
_entity_poly.pdbx_seq_one_letter_code
_entity_poly.pdbx_strand_id
1 'polypeptide(L)'
;MSLADRAETTGTTAFVPDPRLTNDDLAPATTRKWKVFDLFALWMSDVHNLGNYTFAAGLLVLGMNVWQVFTSLLTGFVLIYLGMNLMGRIGQRHGVPFPVVSRISFGVWGANIPALIRAVVAIMWYGIQTYLASVAVNVMLLAAIPDLVSWTRHSFLGLDALGWTSFLALWLVQALIISRGMESVRKFQDFCGPAIWLVMIALAVWVLAKAGWSIPLTSTPHPVSTGRQFAQWFGAIGLILSIYGTLMLNFCDFSRLAPDYRTVRRGNFWGLPVNSTAFVIVSVIVTAGSIEVFGEAITDPALLVAEAGSTWVLVLGALTFAIATMGVNIVANFVSPAYDLANVWPQRISFKVGGAISTVAALLVTPWNLYSNPAVVNYFLGGLGAFLGPLFGVIMVDYYWVKRGRVDVDQLFQAGPGSRYYYRKGFNPKALQAFLPSAGVAALLALVPYFGDIAAYSWFIGTALSAALYSLLCRTERAATAAGEPVAAPTAAESAEV
;
A
#
# COMPACT_ATOMS: atom_id res chain seq x y z
N MET A 1 21.14 -19.46 -5.62
CA MET A 1 22.09 -20.16 -4.74
C MET A 1 21.49 -20.11 -3.35
N SER A 2 21.05 -21.26 -2.84
CA SER A 2 20.56 -21.43 -1.47
C SER A 2 21.66 -20.99 -0.48
N LEU A 3 21.29 -20.65 0.76
CA LEU A 3 22.27 -20.47 1.85
C LEU A 3 23.16 -21.71 2.01
N ALA A 4 22.61 -22.90 1.72
CA ALA A 4 23.34 -24.15 1.69
C ALA A 4 24.38 -24.22 0.55
N ASP A 5 24.03 -23.75 -0.65
CA ASP A 5 24.93 -23.82 -1.81
C ASP A 5 26.16 -22.89 -1.65
N ARG A 6 26.02 -21.76 -0.92
CA ARG A 6 27.14 -20.83 -0.66
C ARG A 6 28.26 -21.44 0.19
N ALA A 7 27.93 -22.37 1.07
CA ALA A 7 28.88 -23.02 1.97
C ALA A 7 29.90 -23.89 1.23
N GLU A 8 29.52 -24.53 0.12
CA GLU A 8 30.44 -25.36 -0.67
C GLU A 8 31.49 -24.52 -1.41
N THR A 9 31.21 -23.27 -1.75
CA THR A 9 32.13 -22.41 -2.52
C THR A 9 33.19 -21.67 -1.69
N THR A 10 33.01 -21.47 -0.37
CA THR A 10 33.88 -20.57 0.42
C THR A 10 34.65 -21.22 1.57
N GLY A 11 34.52 -22.55 1.77
CA GLY A 11 35.25 -23.26 2.84
C GLY A 11 34.97 -22.73 4.26
N THR A 12 33.88 -22.01 4.43
CA THR A 12 33.41 -21.46 5.71
C THR A 12 32.39 -22.43 6.29
N THR A 13 32.37 -22.62 7.62
CA THR A 13 31.31 -23.40 8.28
C THR A 13 29.94 -22.97 7.74
N ALA A 14 29.15 -23.94 7.28
CA ALA A 14 27.86 -23.66 6.64
C ALA A 14 27.03 -22.73 7.53
N PHE A 15 26.60 -21.59 6.98
CA PHE A 15 25.74 -20.65 7.69
C PHE A 15 24.43 -21.35 8.06
N VAL A 16 24.18 -21.51 9.36
CA VAL A 16 22.92 -22.09 9.87
C VAL A 16 22.01 -20.94 10.32
N PRO A 17 20.92 -20.66 9.60
CA PRO A 17 19.96 -19.65 10.03
C PRO A 17 19.22 -20.08 11.30
N ASP A 18 18.87 -19.10 12.16
CA ASP A 18 18.04 -19.36 13.34
C ASP A 18 16.62 -19.76 12.87
N PRO A 19 16.11 -20.92 13.32
CA PRO A 19 14.78 -21.38 12.91
C PRO A 19 13.68 -20.39 13.31
N ARG A 20 13.86 -19.64 14.39
CA ARG A 20 12.87 -18.63 14.84
C ARG A 20 12.78 -17.42 13.92
N LEU A 21 13.73 -17.23 13.00
CA LEU A 21 13.77 -16.11 12.06
C LEU A 21 13.53 -16.52 10.60
N THR A 22 13.38 -17.81 10.33
CA THR A 22 13.51 -18.36 8.97
C THR A 22 12.40 -19.34 8.64
N ASN A 23 11.84 -19.18 7.44
CA ASN A 23 11.02 -20.14 6.71
C ASN A 23 11.18 -19.84 5.20
N ASP A 24 10.56 -20.65 4.34
CA ASP A 24 10.67 -20.50 2.88
C ASP A 24 10.12 -19.16 2.37
N ASP A 25 9.14 -18.58 3.06
CA ASP A 25 8.48 -17.33 2.67
C ASP A 25 9.35 -16.09 2.96
N LEU A 26 10.17 -16.15 4.02
CA LEU A 26 11.05 -15.09 4.49
C LEU A 26 12.48 -15.21 3.95
N ALA A 27 12.90 -16.40 3.54
CA ALA A 27 14.21 -16.63 2.97
C ALA A 27 14.46 -15.77 1.71
N PRO A 28 15.72 -15.46 1.38
CA PRO A 28 16.04 -14.74 0.16
C PRO A 28 15.49 -15.43 -1.09
N ALA A 29 14.86 -14.67 -1.97
CA ALA A 29 14.25 -15.18 -3.19
C ALA A 29 15.27 -15.88 -4.10
N THR A 30 15.08 -17.18 -4.30
CA THR A 30 15.89 -18.04 -5.17
C THR A 30 15.48 -17.92 -6.63
N THR A 31 14.18 -17.77 -6.90
CA THR A 31 13.61 -17.59 -8.23
C THR A 31 13.17 -16.14 -8.45
N ARG A 32 13.74 -15.48 -9.46
CA ARG A 32 13.45 -14.08 -9.78
C ARG A 32 12.94 -13.92 -11.22
N LYS A 33 11.64 -14.14 -11.41
CA LYS A 33 11.00 -14.23 -12.73
C LYS A 33 10.10 -13.03 -13.09
N TRP A 34 9.91 -12.08 -12.17
CA TRP A 34 9.04 -10.92 -12.41
C TRP A 34 9.71 -9.94 -13.37
N LYS A 35 9.15 -9.80 -14.58
CA LYS A 35 9.64 -8.92 -15.63
C LYS A 35 9.01 -7.54 -15.49
N VAL A 36 9.38 -6.64 -16.40
CA VAL A 36 8.87 -5.26 -16.46
C VAL A 36 7.34 -5.25 -16.57
N PHE A 37 6.77 -6.16 -17.36
CA PHE A 37 5.32 -6.22 -17.56
C PHE A 37 4.57 -6.64 -16.28
N ASP A 38 5.08 -7.62 -15.52
CA ASP A 38 4.43 -8.07 -14.27
C ASP A 38 4.33 -6.91 -13.26
N LEU A 39 5.39 -6.12 -13.13
CA LEU A 39 5.41 -4.93 -12.27
C LEU A 39 4.52 -3.82 -12.83
N PHE A 40 4.51 -3.61 -14.15
CA PHE A 40 3.63 -2.64 -14.79
C PHE A 40 2.15 -3.01 -14.61
N ALA A 41 1.78 -4.27 -14.82
CA ALA A 41 0.42 -4.78 -14.66
C ALA A 41 -0.06 -4.69 -13.20
N LEU A 42 0.86 -4.86 -12.24
CA LEU A 42 0.59 -4.62 -10.81
C LEU A 42 0.12 -3.18 -10.62
N TRP A 43 0.85 -2.22 -11.16
CA TRP A 43 0.51 -0.80 -11.05
C TRP A 43 -0.71 -0.40 -11.87
N MET A 44 -0.91 -0.99 -13.06
CA MET A 44 -2.13 -0.75 -13.84
C MET A 44 -3.36 -1.05 -13.00
N SER A 45 -3.36 -2.21 -12.36
CA SER A 45 -4.43 -2.63 -11.48
C SER A 45 -4.51 -1.69 -10.29
N ASP A 46 -3.41 -1.53 -9.54
CA ASP A 46 -3.40 -0.82 -8.26
C ASP A 46 -3.82 0.65 -8.37
N VAL A 47 -3.42 1.34 -9.44
CA VAL A 47 -3.80 2.73 -9.67
C VAL A 47 -5.26 2.86 -10.11
N HIS A 48 -5.75 1.95 -10.95
CA HIS A 48 -7.12 1.98 -11.45
C HIS A 48 -8.05 1.18 -10.53
N ASN A 49 -8.28 1.69 -9.32
CA ASN A 49 -9.21 1.09 -8.37
C ASN A 49 -10.26 2.12 -7.90
N LEU A 50 -11.40 1.62 -7.41
CA LEU A 50 -12.55 2.45 -7.05
C LEU A 50 -12.20 3.54 -6.04
N GLY A 51 -11.45 3.19 -4.99
CA GLY A 51 -11.05 4.13 -3.96
C GLY A 51 -10.26 5.32 -4.49
N ASN A 52 -9.42 5.14 -5.51
CA ASN A 52 -8.67 6.25 -6.11
C ASN A 52 -9.57 7.18 -6.93
N TYR A 53 -10.56 6.65 -7.66
CA TYR A 53 -11.52 7.46 -8.40
C TYR A 53 -12.39 8.28 -7.46
N THR A 54 -12.91 7.65 -6.40
CA THR A 54 -13.68 8.35 -5.36
C THR A 54 -12.84 9.41 -4.66
N PHE A 55 -11.57 9.12 -4.37
CA PHE A 55 -10.63 10.08 -3.79
C PHE A 55 -10.42 11.30 -4.71
N ALA A 56 -10.11 11.08 -5.99
CA ALA A 56 -9.90 12.15 -6.96
C ALA A 56 -11.17 13.00 -7.14
N ALA A 57 -12.35 12.36 -7.18
CA ALA A 57 -13.62 13.06 -7.26
C ALA A 57 -13.90 13.90 -6.00
N GLY A 58 -13.62 13.35 -4.82
CA GLY A 58 -13.75 14.05 -3.56
C GLY A 58 -12.92 15.34 -3.48
N LEU A 59 -11.74 15.38 -4.10
CA LEU A 59 -10.93 16.60 -4.15
C LEU A 59 -11.61 17.74 -4.93
N LEU A 60 -12.31 17.44 -6.02
CA LEU A 60 -13.10 18.43 -6.77
C LEU A 60 -14.28 18.95 -5.95
N VAL A 61 -14.97 18.05 -5.25
CA VAL A 61 -16.09 18.39 -4.36
C VAL A 61 -15.63 19.27 -3.19
N LEU A 62 -14.40 19.08 -2.71
CA LEU A 62 -13.80 19.90 -1.65
C LEU A 62 -13.37 21.31 -2.12
N GLY A 63 -13.60 21.66 -3.38
CA GLY A 63 -13.37 23.00 -3.91
C GLY A 63 -12.05 23.18 -4.66
N MET A 64 -11.29 22.10 -4.89
CA MET A 64 -10.17 22.13 -5.82
C MET A 64 -10.71 22.21 -7.26
N ASN A 65 -10.02 22.95 -8.12
CA ASN A 65 -10.30 22.90 -9.55
C ASN A 65 -9.60 21.70 -10.22
N VAL A 66 -9.98 21.42 -11.46
CA VAL A 66 -9.49 20.25 -12.21
C VAL A 66 -7.97 20.24 -12.38
N TRP A 67 -7.34 21.38 -12.69
CA TRP A 67 -5.88 21.41 -12.85
C TRP A 67 -5.14 21.20 -11.52
N GLN A 68 -5.70 21.65 -10.40
CA GLN A 68 -5.14 21.42 -9.06
C GLN A 68 -5.20 19.95 -8.69
N VAL A 69 -6.34 19.29 -8.92
CA VAL A 69 -6.46 17.85 -8.72
C VAL A 69 -5.49 17.11 -9.62
N PHE A 70 -5.41 17.47 -10.90
CA PHE A 70 -4.49 16.85 -11.85
C PHE A 70 -3.03 16.94 -11.36
N THR A 71 -2.57 18.14 -11.03
CA THR A 71 -1.17 18.39 -10.68
C THR A 71 -0.82 17.87 -9.28
N SER A 72 -1.73 17.90 -8.31
CA SER A 72 -1.49 17.33 -6.97
C SER A 72 -1.38 15.81 -7.06
N LEU A 73 -2.28 15.16 -7.81
CA LEU A 73 -2.25 13.72 -8.02
C LEU A 73 -0.95 13.29 -8.70
N LEU A 74 -0.61 13.94 -9.82
CA LEU A 74 0.62 13.66 -10.54
C LEU A 74 1.87 13.82 -9.67
N THR A 75 1.93 14.90 -8.88
CA THR A 75 3.06 15.16 -7.96
C THR A 75 3.16 14.06 -6.89
N GLY A 76 2.04 13.67 -6.28
CA GLY A 76 2.03 12.58 -5.31
C GLY A 76 2.49 11.25 -5.90
N PHE A 77 2.04 10.90 -7.11
CA PHE A 77 2.51 9.68 -7.80
C PHE A 77 3.99 9.71 -8.17
N VAL A 78 4.54 10.87 -8.51
CA VAL A 78 6.00 11.02 -8.71
C VAL A 78 6.76 10.79 -7.40
N LEU A 79 6.29 11.33 -6.27
CA LEU A 79 6.90 11.10 -4.96
C LEU A 79 6.82 9.62 -4.56
N ILE A 80 5.67 8.97 -4.78
CA ILE A 80 5.50 7.52 -4.58
C ILE A 80 6.45 6.74 -5.47
N TYR A 81 6.60 7.10 -6.75
CA TYR A 81 7.59 6.48 -7.64
C TYR A 81 9.01 6.55 -7.09
N LEU A 82 9.41 7.69 -6.52
CA LEU A 82 10.73 7.83 -5.89
C LEU A 82 10.88 6.89 -4.69
N GLY A 83 9.92 6.93 -3.75
CA GLY A 83 9.96 6.08 -2.55
C GLY A 83 9.89 4.57 -2.86
N MET A 84 9.05 4.18 -3.82
CA MET A 84 8.94 2.80 -4.32
C MET A 84 10.25 2.33 -4.95
N ASN A 85 10.97 3.18 -5.68
CA ASN A 85 12.27 2.81 -6.23
C ASN A 85 13.35 2.72 -5.16
N LEU A 86 13.27 3.51 -4.09
CA LEU A 86 14.17 3.44 -2.95
C LEU A 86 13.95 2.13 -2.18
N MET A 87 12.71 1.81 -1.79
CA MET A 87 12.38 0.53 -1.15
C MET A 87 12.64 -0.65 -2.08
N GLY A 88 12.22 -0.54 -3.33
CA GLY A 88 12.37 -1.57 -4.35
C GLY A 88 13.83 -1.98 -4.58
N ARG A 89 14.77 -1.03 -4.48
CA ARG A 89 16.20 -1.34 -4.55
C ARG A 89 16.66 -2.23 -3.40
N ILE A 90 16.15 -2.02 -2.19
CA ILE A 90 16.51 -2.81 -1.01
C ILE A 90 16.05 -4.25 -1.21
N GLY A 91 14.78 -4.45 -1.54
CA GLY A 91 14.20 -5.78 -1.78
C GLY A 91 14.86 -6.51 -2.95
N GLN A 92 15.11 -5.83 -4.07
CA GLN A 92 15.76 -6.45 -5.24
C GLN A 92 17.22 -6.84 -4.97
N ARG A 93 17.99 -5.94 -4.31
CA ARG A 93 19.41 -6.18 -4.03
C ARG A 93 19.62 -7.33 -3.06
N HIS A 94 18.83 -7.38 -1.99
CA HIS A 94 19.01 -8.37 -0.91
C HIS A 94 18.11 -9.60 -1.05
N GLY A 95 17.10 -9.55 -1.90
CA GLY A 95 16.20 -10.68 -2.17
C GLY A 95 15.22 -10.99 -1.04
N VAL A 96 15.11 -10.13 -0.03
CA VAL A 96 14.34 -10.40 1.18
C VAL A 96 13.06 -9.55 1.24
N PRO A 97 11.98 -10.05 1.88
CA PRO A 97 10.72 -9.31 2.00
C PRO A 97 10.82 -8.18 3.03
N PHE A 98 9.80 -7.32 3.07
CA PHE A 98 9.72 -6.17 3.96
C PHE A 98 10.02 -6.47 5.44
N PRO A 99 9.39 -7.46 6.10
CA PRO A 99 9.68 -7.73 7.51
C PRO A 99 11.15 -8.08 7.77
N VAL A 100 11.83 -8.73 6.82
CA VAL A 100 13.27 -9.03 6.93
C VAL A 100 14.11 -7.78 6.66
N VAL A 101 13.70 -6.93 5.71
CA VAL A 101 14.31 -5.59 5.54
C VAL A 101 14.21 -4.77 6.82
N SER A 102 13.09 -4.84 7.54
CA SER A 102 12.92 -4.12 8.81
C SER A 102 13.92 -4.56 9.89
N ARG A 103 14.47 -5.79 9.84
CA ARG A 103 15.50 -6.26 10.79
C ARG A 103 16.79 -5.44 10.71
N ILE A 104 17.08 -4.86 9.54
CA ILE A 104 18.25 -4.01 9.32
C ILE A 104 18.21 -2.79 10.25
N SER A 105 17.03 -2.22 10.48
CA SER A 105 16.87 -0.96 11.21
C SER A 105 16.35 -1.19 12.63
N PHE A 106 15.38 -2.09 12.83
CA PHE A 106 14.72 -2.28 14.13
C PHE A 106 15.28 -3.46 14.93
N GLY A 107 16.10 -4.31 14.32
CA GLY A 107 16.60 -5.55 14.90
C GLY A 107 15.73 -6.76 14.64
N VAL A 108 16.26 -7.95 14.92
CA VAL A 108 15.60 -9.23 14.57
C VAL A 108 14.22 -9.42 15.21
N TRP A 109 14.02 -8.96 16.46
CA TRP A 109 12.71 -9.00 17.13
C TRP A 109 11.96 -7.67 16.96
N GLY A 110 12.68 -6.55 16.95
CA GLY A 110 12.09 -5.23 16.74
C GLY A 110 11.43 -5.05 15.37
N ALA A 111 11.84 -5.80 14.36
CA ALA A 111 11.21 -5.83 13.04
C ALA A 111 9.71 -6.19 13.07
N ASN A 112 9.23 -6.85 14.12
CA ASN A 112 7.79 -7.10 14.29
C ASN A 112 6.98 -5.83 14.47
N ILE A 113 7.57 -4.72 14.94
CA ILE A 113 6.87 -3.43 15.09
C ILE A 113 6.43 -2.89 13.72
N PRO A 114 7.33 -2.61 12.76
CA PRO A 114 6.92 -2.18 11.43
C PRO A 114 6.06 -3.22 10.71
N ALA A 115 6.39 -4.52 10.82
CA ALA A 115 5.63 -5.58 10.16
C ALA A 115 4.17 -5.63 10.65
N LEU A 116 3.92 -5.61 11.95
CA LEU A 116 2.57 -5.69 12.51
C LEU A 116 1.74 -4.43 12.26
N ILE A 117 2.34 -3.24 12.39
CA ILE A 117 1.68 -1.98 12.03
C ILE A 117 1.21 -2.07 10.58
N ARG A 118 2.09 -2.50 9.68
CA ARG A 118 1.77 -2.65 8.27
C ARG A 118 0.71 -3.73 8.02
N ALA A 119 0.79 -4.87 8.71
CA ALA A 119 -0.14 -5.98 8.58
C ALA A 119 -1.58 -5.55 8.93
N VAL A 120 -1.76 -4.85 10.05
CA VAL A 120 -3.07 -4.33 10.48
C VAL A 120 -3.68 -3.43 9.41
N VAL A 121 -2.87 -2.49 8.89
CA VAL A 121 -3.32 -1.55 7.85
C VAL A 121 -3.75 -2.27 6.57
N ALA A 122 -2.94 -3.24 6.12
CA ALA A 122 -3.25 -4.00 4.93
C ALA A 122 -4.50 -4.90 5.11
N ILE A 123 -4.71 -5.49 6.28
CA ILE A 123 -5.92 -6.26 6.60
C ILE A 123 -7.17 -5.36 6.54
N MET A 124 -7.10 -4.14 7.07
CA MET A 124 -8.20 -3.18 7.01
C MET A 124 -8.51 -2.79 5.56
N TRP A 125 -7.49 -2.49 4.74
CA TRP A 125 -7.66 -2.23 3.31
C TRP A 125 -8.20 -3.42 2.55
N TYR A 126 -7.77 -4.64 2.90
CA TYR A 126 -8.28 -5.87 2.29
C TYR A 126 -9.78 -6.03 2.51
N GLY A 127 -10.25 -5.71 3.72
CA GLY A 127 -11.68 -5.64 4.03
C GLY A 127 -12.40 -4.55 3.25
N ILE A 128 -11.89 -3.31 3.29
CA ILE A 128 -12.50 -2.14 2.60
C ILE A 128 -12.66 -2.41 1.10
N GLN A 129 -11.60 -2.85 0.42
CA GLN A 129 -11.66 -3.08 -1.02
C GLN A 129 -12.58 -4.25 -1.40
N THR A 130 -12.66 -5.29 -0.55
CA THR A 130 -13.65 -6.37 -0.75
C THR A 130 -15.08 -5.83 -0.61
N TYR A 131 -15.31 -4.94 0.36
CA TYR A 131 -16.60 -4.28 0.54
C TYR A 131 -16.96 -3.40 -0.67
N LEU A 132 -16.04 -2.55 -1.14
CA LEU A 132 -16.26 -1.72 -2.32
C LEU A 132 -16.56 -2.56 -3.57
N ALA A 133 -15.85 -3.66 -3.77
CA ALA A 133 -16.15 -4.60 -4.85
C ALA A 133 -17.56 -5.22 -4.70
N SER A 134 -17.99 -5.52 -3.47
CA SER A 134 -19.31 -6.09 -3.20
C SER A 134 -20.45 -5.12 -3.50
N VAL A 135 -20.24 -3.81 -3.33
CA VAL A 135 -21.22 -2.78 -3.68
C VAL A 135 -21.48 -2.79 -5.19
N ALA A 136 -20.44 -2.88 -6.02
CA ALA A 136 -20.59 -3.02 -7.47
C ALA A 136 -21.37 -4.30 -7.84
N VAL A 137 -21.13 -5.42 -7.16
CA VAL A 137 -21.89 -6.65 -7.35
C VAL A 137 -23.36 -6.48 -6.94
N ASN A 138 -23.66 -5.77 -5.86
CA ASN A 138 -25.05 -5.49 -5.47
C ASN A 138 -25.79 -4.71 -6.57
N VAL A 139 -25.16 -3.67 -7.12
CA VAL A 139 -25.74 -2.87 -8.22
C VAL A 139 -26.02 -3.76 -9.43
N MET A 140 -25.09 -4.63 -9.81
CA MET A 140 -25.27 -5.62 -10.87
C MET A 140 -26.46 -6.56 -10.59
N LEU A 141 -26.52 -7.13 -9.39
CA LEU A 141 -27.54 -8.10 -9.01
C LEU A 141 -28.93 -7.47 -8.98
N LEU A 142 -29.06 -6.25 -8.47
CA LEU A 142 -30.33 -5.51 -8.46
C LEU A 142 -30.79 -5.12 -9.87
N ALA A 143 -29.86 -4.80 -10.76
CA ALA A 143 -30.18 -4.51 -12.15
C ALA A 143 -30.61 -5.77 -12.93
N ALA A 144 -29.98 -6.91 -12.65
CA ALA A 144 -30.29 -8.17 -13.31
C ALA A 144 -31.55 -8.86 -12.74
N ILE A 145 -31.75 -8.77 -11.42
CA ILE A 145 -32.84 -9.41 -10.67
C ILE A 145 -33.44 -8.39 -9.70
N PRO A 146 -34.38 -7.54 -10.14
CA PRO A 146 -34.96 -6.47 -9.31
C PRO A 146 -35.62 -6.97 -8.01
N ASP A 147 -36.13 -8.20 -7.98
CA ASP A 147 -36.75 -8.79 -6.79
C ASP A 147 -35.78 -8.94 -5.60
N LEU A 148 -34.46 -8.91 -5.86
CA LEU A 148 -33.43 -8.89 -4.81
C LEU A 148 -33.46 -7.62 -3.95
N VAL A 149 -34.21 -6.58 -4.34
CA VAL A 149 -34.50 -5.44 -3.45
C VAL A 149 -35.14 -5.91 -2.13
N SER A 150 -35.86 -7.03 -2.12
CA SER A 150 -36.38 -7.59 -0.86
C SER A 150 -35.30 -7.99 0.15
N TRP A 151 -34.08 -8.29 -0.32
CA TRP A 151 -32.94 -8.69 0.50
C TRP A 151 -32.21 -7.50 1.15
N THR A 152 -32.51 -6.26 0.71
CA THR A 152 -31.94 -5.05 1.31
C THR A 152 -32.72 -4.58 2.55
N ARG A 153 -33.84 -5.23 2.88
CA ARG A 153 -34.76 -4.82 3.96
C ARG A 153 -34.28 -5.20 5.36
N HIS A 154 -33.47 -6.25 5.48
CA HIS A 154 -32.98 -6.76 6.76
C HIS A 154 -31.46 -6.60 6.81
N SER A 155 -30.96 -6.00 7.90
CA SER A 155 -29.53 -5.79 8.13
C SER A 155 -29.02 -6.49 9.39
N PHE A 156 -27.77 -6.91 9.32
CA PHE A 156 -27.03 -7.51 10.42
C PHE A 156 -25.66 -6.84 10.53
N LEU A 157 -25.26 -6.41 11.73
CA LEU A 157 -24.00 -5.69 12.00
C LEU A 157 -23.73 -4.48 11.06
N GLY A 158 -24.79 -3.84 10.54
CA GLY A 158 -24.68 -2.66 9.69
C GLY A 158 -24.64 -2.93 8.18
N LEU A 159 -24.78 -4.18 7.72
CA LEU A 159 -24.87 -4.52 6.30
C LEU A 159 -26.13 -5.36 6.03
N ASP A 160 -26.82 -5.10 4.92
CA ASP A 160 -28.01 -5.85 4.52
C ASP A 160 -27.69 -7.26 3.99
N ALA A 161 -28.71 -8.12 3.85
CA ALA A 161 -28.50 -9.52 3.46
C ALA A 161 -27.91 -9.67 2.05
N LEU A 162 -28.24 -8.76 1.12
CA LEU A 162 -27.66 -8.75 -0.22
C LEU A 162 -26.17 -8.38 -0.14
N GLY A 163 -25.84 -7.33 0.62
CA GLY A 163 -24.47 -6.91 0.88
C GLY A 163 -23.62 -8.00 1.53
N TRP A 164 -24.15 -8.68 2.56
CA TRP A 164 -23.47 -9.83 3.17
C TRP A 164 -23.20 -10.94 2.17
N THR A 165 -24.19 -11.27 1.34
CA THR A 165 -24.07 -12.34 0.34
C THR A 165 -22.98 -12.02 -0.68
N SER A 166 -23.02 -10.81 -1.26
CA SER A 166 -22.01 -10.34 -2.22
C SER A 166 -20.62 -10.25 -1.59
N PHE A 167 -20.52 -9.72 -0.37
CA PHE A 167 -19.25 -9.62 0.35
C PHE A 167 -18.65 -11.00 0.63
N LEU A 168 -19.41 -11.92 1.21
CA LEU A 168 -18.94 -13.27 1.54
C LEU A 168 -18.58 -14.07 0.29
N ALA A 169 -19.31 -13.91 -0.81
CA ALA A 169 -18.99 -14.53 -2.08
C ALA A 169 -17.63 -14.06 -2.61
N LEU A 170 -17.40 -12.74 -2.69
CA LEU A 170 -16.13 -12.19 -3.14
C LEU A 170 -14.98 -12.50 -2.17
N TRP A 171 -15.24 -12.46 -0.87
CA TRP A 171 -14.29 -12.85 0.17
C TRP A 171 -13.84 -14.30 -0.01
N LEU A 172 -14.77 -15.23 -0.26
CA LEU A 172 -14.48 -16.63 -0.47
C LEU A 172 -13.70 -16.85 -1.78
N VAL A 173 -14.11 -16.19 -2.87
CA VAL A 173 -13.41 -16.27 -4.17
C VAL A 173 -11.96 -15.80 -4.04
N GLN A 174 -11.73 -14.65 -3.39
CA GLN A 174 -10.38 -14.16 -3.14
C GLN A 174 -9.57 -15.17 -2.29
N ALA A 175 -10.13 -15.68 -1.20
CA ALA A 175 -9.49 -16.69 -0.34
C ALA A 175 -9.10 -17.97 -1.12
N LEU A 176 -9.94 -18.42 -2.06
CA LEU A 176 -9.67 -19.57 -2.91
C LEU A 176 -8.51 -19.29 -3.89
N ILE A 177 -8.49 -18.14 -4.55
CA ILE A 177 -7.39 -17.74 -5.47
C ILE A 177 -6.07 -17.73 -4.70
N ILE A 178 -6.08 -17.13 -3.53
CA ILE A 178 -4.95 -17.02 -2.61
C ILE A 178 -4.41 -18.39 -2.18
N SER A 179 -5.29 -19.34 -1.86
CA SER A 179 -4.90 -20.67 -1.40
C SER A 179 -4.01 -21.43 -2.40
N ARG A 180 -4.06 -21.02 -3.68
CA ARG A 180 -3.25 -21.55 -4.79
C ARG A 180 -1.89 -20.87 -4.96
N GLY A 181 -1.51 -19.94 -4.08
CA GLY A 181 -0.17 -19.33 -4.00
C GLY A 181 0.07 -18.12 -4.94
N MET A 182 1.23 -17.47 -4.76
CA MET A 182 1.62 -16.21 -5.44
C MET A 182 1.58 -16.25 -6.98
N GLU A 183 1.83 -17.39 -7.60
CA GLU A 183 1.81 -17.50 -9.07
C GLU A 183 0.39 -17.42 -9.63
N SER A 184 -0.61 -17.93 -8.89
CA SER A 184 -2.02 -17.79 -9.27
C SER A 184 -2.48 -16.34 -9.14
N VAL A 185 -2.01 -15.65 -8.09
CA VAL A 185 -2.24 -14.21 -7.88
C VAL A 185 -1.69 -13.40 -9.05
N ARG A 186 -0.44 -13.66 -9.47
CA ARG A 186 0.20 -12.99 -10.62
C ARG A 186 -0.62 -13.13 -11.89
N LYS A 187 -1.01 -14.35 -12.26
CA LYS A 187 -1.79 -14.62 -13.48
C LYS A 187 -3.16 -13.93 -13.46
N PHE A 188 -3.82 -13.92 -12.31
CA PHE A 188 -5.11 -13.25 -12.16
C PHE A 188 -4.97 -11.73 -12.33
N GLN A 189 -3.94 -11.14 -11.71
CA GLN A 189 -3.62 -9.72 -11.82
C GLN A 189 -3.28 -9.30 -13.26
N ASP A 190 -2.48 -10.09 -13.98
CA ASP A 190 -2.07 -9.80 -15.37
C ASP A 190 -3.28 -9.65 -16.31
N PHE A 191 -4.39 -10.32 -16.01
CA PHE A 191 -5.66 -10.17 -16.72
C PHE A 191 -6.46 -8.94 -16.26
N CYS A 192 -6.53 -8.69 -14.96
CA CYS A 192 -7.36 -7.63 -14.38
C CYS A 192 -6.93 -6.22 -14.83
N GLY A 193 -5.61 -5.96 -14.90
CA GLY A 193 -5.06 -4.64 -15.25
C GLY A 193 -5.51 -4.13 -16.63
N PRO A 194 -5.31 -4.89 -17.72
CA PRO A 194 -5.81 -4.51 -19.05
C PRO A 194 -7.34 -4.40 -19.12
N ALA A 195 -8.06 -5.27 -18.41
CA ALA A 195 -9.53 -5.27 -18.43
C ALA A 195 -10.13 -3.97 -17.86
N ILE A 196 -9.60 -3.48 -16.73
CA ILE A 196 -10.09 -2.23 -16.15
C ILE A 196 -9.79 -1.01 -17.03
N TRP A 197 -8.62 -1.00 -17.68
CA TRP A 197 -8.25 0.07 -18.60
C TRP A 197 -9.23 0.19 -19.78
N LEU A 198 -9.64 -0.94 -20.35
CA LEU A 198 -10.60 -0.95 -21.45
C LEU A 198 -11.94 -0.33 -21.02
N VAL A 199 -12.46 -0.72 -19.86
CA VAL A 199 -13.72 -0.17 -19.32
C VAL A 199 -13.60 1.30 -18.99
N MET A 200 -12.50 1.71 -18.35
CA MET A 200 -12.30 3.10 -17.93
C MET A 200 -12.10 4.06 -19.10
N ILE A 201 -11.39 3.64 -20.15
CA ILE A 201 -11.32 4.43 -21.40
C ILE A 201 -12.69 4.53 -22.04
N ALA A 202 -13.42 3.41 -22.17
CA ALA A 202 -14.74 3.39 -22.78
C ALA A 202 -15.71 4.34 -22.03
N LEU A 203 -15.66 4.30 -20.69
CA LEU A 203 -16.44 5.18 -19.83
C LEU A 203 -16.06 6.66 -20.02
N ALA A 204 -14.76 6.98 -20.03
CA ALA A 204 -14.30 8.34 -20.25
C ALA A 204 -14.71 8.90 -21.63
N VAL A 205 -14.58 8.08 -22.69
CA VAL A 205 -15.03 8.47 -24.04
C VAL A 205 -16.54 8.69 -24.09
N TRP A 206 -17.31 7.82 -23.44
CA TRP A 206 -18.76 7.94 -23.38
C TRP A 206 -19.21 9.22 -22.65
N VAL A 207 -18.63 9.52 -21.48
CA VAL A 207 -18.90 10.77 -20.76
C VAL A 207 -18.50 11.98 -21.59
N LEU A 208 -17.30 11.96 -22.18
CA LEU A 208 -16.81 13.08 -22.99
C LEU A 208 -17.72 13.34 -24.20
N ALA A 209 -18.23 12.29 -24.84
CA ALA A 209 -19.20 12.42 -25.92
C ALA A 209 -20.53 13.02 -25.43
N LYS A 210 -21.01 12.62 -24.24
CA LYS A 210 -22.22 13.19 -23.61
C LYS A 210 -22.04 14.67 -23.22
N ALA A 211 -20.84 15.05 -22.80
CA ALA A 211 -20.46 16.43 -22.48
C ALA A 211 -20.15 17.30 -23.72
N GLY A 212 -20.38 16.80 -24.94
CA GLY A 212 -20.12 17.57 -26.16
C GLY A 212 -18.63 17.80 -26.46
N TRP A 213 -17.75 16.89 -26.01
CA TRP A 213 -16.29 16.93 -26.21
C TRP A 213 -15.56 18.09 -25.54
N SER A 214 -16.21 18.80 -24.60
CA SER A 214 -15.63 19.91 -23.87
C SER A 214 -15.94 19.77 -22.37
N ILE A 215 -14.90 19.82 -21.54
CA ILE A 215 -15.02 19.78 -20.08
C ILE A 215 -14.28 21.00 -19.50
N PRO A 216 -14.95 21.88 -18.73
CA PRO A 216 -14.29 23.07 -18.19
C PRO A 216 -13.24 22.73 -17.12
N LEU A 217 -11.96 23.01 -17.40
CA LEU A 217 -10.83 22.67 -16.52
C LEU A 217 -10.62 23.64 -15.35
N THR A 218 -11.30 24.78 -15.34
CA THR A 218 -11.14 25.83 -14.32
C THR A 218 -12.38 26.00 -13.44
N SER A 219 -13.48 25.34 -13.78
CA SER A 219 -14.68 25.36 -12.97
C SER A 219 -14.52 24.47 -11.74
N THR A 220 -15.03 24.94 -10.60
CA THR A 220 -15.22 24.12 -9.40
C THR A 220 -16.60 24.46 -8.82
N PRO A 221 -17.36 23.47 -8.34
CA PRO A 221 -18.68 23.72 -7.75
C PRO A 221 -18.61 24.64 -6.51
N HIS A 222 -17.47 24.63 -5.81
CA HIS A 222 -17.29 25.32 -4.54
C HIS A 222 -15.93 26.06 -4.50
N PRO A 223 -15.81 27.23 -5.15
CA PRO A 223 -14.54 27.95 -5.19
C PRO A 223 -14.14 28.44 -3.80
N VAL A 224 -12.93 28.08 -3.38
CA VAL A 224 -12.29 28.58 -2.14
C VAL A 224 -11.17 29.58 -2.46
N SER A 225 -10.69 30.31 -1.44
CA SER A 225 -9.61 31.30 -1.63
C SER A 225 -8.33 30.65 -2.16
N THR A 226 -7.52 31.41 -2.92
CA THR A 226 -6.27 30.91 -3.52
C THR A 226 -5.32 30.28 -2.49
N GLY A 227 -5.24 30.85 -1.28
CA GLY A 227 -4.45 30.28 -0.18
C GLY A 227 -4.98 28.93 0.30
N ARG A 228 -6.30 28.79 0.43
CA ARG A 228 -6.95 27.52 0.80
C ARG A 228 -6.75 26.47 -0.30
N GLN A 229 -6.85 26.86 -1.57
CA GLN A 229 -6.59 25.96 -2.69
C GLN A 229 -5.15 25.43 -2.69
N PHE A 230 -4.15 26.27 -2.40
CA PHE A 230 -2.75 25.82 -2.30
C PHE A 230 -2.52 24.86 -1.12
N ALA A 231 -3.15 25.13 0.02
CA ALA A 231 -3.14 24.21 1.15
C ALA A 231 -3.79 22.86 0.82
N GLN A 232 -4.95 22.87 0.15
CA GLN A 232 -5.60 21.64 -0.31
C GLN A 232 -4.75 20.88 -1.33
N TRP A 233 -4.07 21.59 -2.25
CA TRP A 233 -3.14 20.98 -3.21
C TRP A 233 -2.00 20.24 -2.52
N PHE A 234 -1.35 20.87 -1.54
CA PHE A 234 -0.27 20.22 -0.78
C PHE A 234 -0.80 19.09 0.11
N GLY A 235 -2.00 19.27 0.70
CA GLY A 235 -2.67 18.25 1.50
C GLY A 235 -3.03 17.00 0.67
N ALA A 236 -3.53 17.18 -0.55
CA ALA A 236 -3.85 16.09 -1.47
C ALA A 236 -2.61 15.24 -1.80
N ILE A 237 -1.45 15.87 -1.96
CA ILE A 237 -0.17 15.14 -2.12
C ILE A 237 0.09 14.28 -0.88
N GLY A 238 -0.03 14.84 0.33
CA GLY A 238 0.16 14.10 1.58
C GLY A 238 -0.81 12.92 1.76
N LEU A 239 -2.06 13.09 1.32
CA LEU A 239 -3.07 12.03 1.34
C LEU A 239 -2.71 10.88 0.38
N ILE A 240 -2.22 11.17 -0.83
CA ILE A 240 -1.73 10.13 -1.75
C ILE A 240 -0.55 9.36 -1.14
N LEU A 241 0.40 10.08 -0.53
CA LEU A 241 1.50 9.42 0.15
C LEU A 241 1.04 8.57 1.32
N SER A 242 -0.05 8.93 1.98
CA SER A 242 -0.65 8.14 3.05
C SER A 242 -1.36 6.90 2.51
N ILE A 243 -2.12 7.03 1.42
CA ILE A 243 -2.82 5.90 0.74
C ILE A 243 -1.81 4.86 0.26
N TYR A 244 -0.76 5.31 -0.45
CA TYR A 244 0.25 4.42 -1.03
C TYR A 244 1.40 4.12 -0.07
N GLY A 245 1.46 4.75 1.10
CA GLY A 245 2.56 4.64 2.05
C GLY A 245 2.75 3.22 2.56
N THR A 246 1.66 2.47 2.72
CA THR A 246 1.69 1.06 3.08
C THR A 246 2.42 0.26 2.02
N LEU A 247 1.94 0.32 0.77
CA LEU A 247 2.55 -0.38 -0.37
C LEU A 247 3.99 0.06 -0.61
N MET A 248 4.29 1.34 -0.36
CA MET A 248 5.62 1.91 -0.50
C MET A 248 6.63 1.20 0.38
N LEU A 249 6.29 0.99 1.65
CA LEU A 249 7.13 0.26 2.59
C LEU A 249 7.33 -1.19 2.15
N ASN A 250 6.27 -1.89 1.73
CA ASN A 250 6.40 -3.31 1.40
C ASN A 250 6.69 -3.65 -0.06
N PHE A 251 7.04 -2.65 -0.88
CA PHE A 251 7.37 -2.90 -2.28
C PHE A 251 8.53 -3.91 -2.45
N CYS A 252 9.35 -4.12 -1.42
CA CYS A 252 10.34 -5.18 -1.33
C CYS A 252 9.79 -6.59 -1.58
N ASP A 253 8.55 -6.87 -1.18
CA ASP A 253 7.90 -8.18 -1.31
C ASP A 253 7.76 -8.61 -2.77
N PHE A 254 7.58 -7.61 -3.65
CA PHE A 254 7.50 -7.78 -5.10
C PHE A 254 8.86 -7.59 -5.76
N SER A 255 9.60 -6.54 -5.39
CA SER A 255 10.86 -6.22 -6.05
C SER A 255 11.94 -7.28 -5.87
N ARG A 256 11.91 -8.06 -4.77
CA ARG A 256 12.79 -9.21 -4.56
C ARG A 256 12.65 -10.30 -5.62
N LEU A 257 11.50 -10.37 -6.28
CA LEU A 257 11.18 -11.35 -7.33
C LEU A 257 11.64 -10.88 -8.72
N ALA A 258 12.13 -9.65 -8.86
CA ALA A 258 12.65 -9.12 -10.11
C ALA A 258 14.12 -9.53 -10.33
N PRO A 259 14.53 -9.86 -11.57
CA PRO A 259 15.89 -10.32 -11.86
C PRO A 259 16.94 -9.25 -11.55
N ASP A 260 16.65 -7.98 -11.84
CA ASP A 260 17.57 -6.86 -11.71
C ASP A 260 16.84 -5.55 -11.36
N TYR A 261 17.57 -4.56 -10.85
CA TYR A 261 16.98 -3.28 -10.46
C TYR A 261 16.53 -2.41 -11.65
N ARG A 262 17.10 -2.57 -12.85
CA ARG A 262 16.63 -1.86 -14.05
C ARG A 262 15.23 -2.35 -14.43
N THR A 263 14.93 -3.63 -14.25
CA THR A 263 13.57 -4.19 -14.38
C THR A 263 12.60 -3.52 -13.42
N VAL A 264 12.96 -3.42 -12.14
CA VAL A 264 12.15 -2.72 -11.12
C VAL A 264 11.87 -1.27 -11.50
N ARG A 265 12.94 -0.53 -11.85
CA ARG A 265 12.82 0.89 -12.19
C ARG A 265 11.95 1.12 -13.43
N ARG A 266 12.09 0.28 -14.46
CA ARG A 266 11.26 0.37 -15.68
C ARG A 266 9.81 0.03 -15.40
N GLY A 267 9.54 -1.03 -14.64
CA GLY A 267 8.17 -1.40 -14.24
C GLY A 267 7.49 -0.27 -13.48
N ASN A 268 8.19 0.30 -12.51
CA ASN A 268 7.69 1.46 -11.74
C ASN A 268 7.52 2.71 -12.59
N PHE A 269 8.39 2.98 -13.57
CA PHE A 269 8.28 4.18 -14.40
C PHE A 269 7.03 4.15 -15.28
N TRP A 270 6.78 3.00 -15.92
CA TRP A 270 5.57 2.82 -16.73
C TRP A 270 4.31 2.71 -15.86
N GLY A 271 4.41 2.08 -14.70
CA GLY A 271 3.27 1.81 -13.82
C GLY A 271 2.82 2.99 -12.96
N LEU A 272 3.76 3.82 -12.50
CA LEU A 272 3.46 4.95 -11.62
C LEU A 272 3.38 6.25 -12.44
N PRO A 273 4.47 6.96 -12.85
CA PRO A 273 4.33 8.22 -13.58
C PRO A 273 3.43 8.16 -14.82
N VAL A 274 3.64 7.19 -15.71
CA VAL A 274 2.90 7.14 -16.99
C VAL A 274 1.46 6.68 -16.80
N ASN A 275 1.27 5.50 -16.20
CA ASN A 275 -0.07 4.95 -15.98
C ASN A 275 -0.89 5.78 -14.98
N SER A 276 -0.29 6.39 -13.96
CA SER A 276 -1.02 7.32 -13.10
C SER A 276 -1.40 8.62 -13.79
N THR A 277 -0.59 9.11 -14.74
CA THR A 277 -1.01 10.28 -15.56
C THR A 277 -2.29 9.95 -16.34
N ALA A 278 -2.35 8.77 -16.96
CA ALA A 278 -3.53 8.34 -17.68
C ALA A 278 -4.74 8.14 -16.75
N PHE A 279 -4.54 7.53 -15.58
CA PHE A 279 -5.56 7.43 -14.54
C PHE A 279 -6.12 8.82 -14.17
N VAL A 280 -5.25 9.80 -13.91
CA VAL A 280 -5.65 11.14 -13.52
C VAL A 280 -6.48 11.79 -14.63
N ILE A 281 -6.08 11.66 -15.89
CA ILE A 281 -6.84 12.18 -17.05
C ILE A 281 -8.23 11.55 -17.09
N VAL A 282 -8.30 10.22 -17.06
CA VAL A 282 -9.55 9.48 -17.10
C VAL A 282 -10.45 9.86 -15.92
N SER A 283 -9.90 9.90 -14.71
CA SER A 283 -10.65 10.26 -13.51
C SER A 283 -11.23 11.67 -13.61
N VAL A 284 -10.43 12.63 -14.08
CA VAL A 284 -10.89 14.00 -14.30
C VAL A 284 -12.02 14.05 -15.32
N ILE A 285 -11.88 13.37 -16.46
CA ILE A 285 -12.90 13.34 -17.52
C ILE A 285 -14.21 12.76 -16.99
N VAL A 286 -14.12 11.63 -16.28
CA VAL A 286 -15.26 10.92 -15.71
C VAL A 286 -15.97 11.79 -14.67
N THR A 287 -15.25 12.38 -13.73
CA THR A 287 -15.87 13.18 -12.66
C THR A 287 -16.32 14.56 -13.12
N ALA A 288 -15.46 15.33 -13.79
CA ALA A 288 -15.85 16.66 -14.26
C ALA A 288 -16.92 16.58 -15.36
N GLY A 289 -16.85 15.55 -16.22
CA GLY A 289 -17.88 15.28 -17.20
C GLY A 289 -19.19 14.80 -16.57
N SER A 290 -19.18 14.08 -15.43
CA SER A 290 -20.43 13.76 -14.74
C SER A 290 -21.12 15.01 -14.21
N ILE A 291 -20.35 15.98 -13.69
CA ILE A 291 -20.90 17.27 -13.24
C ILE A 291 -21.55 18.01 -14.42
N GLU A 292 -20.88 18.03 -15.58
CA GLU A 292 -21.41 18.70 -16.78
C GLU A 292 -22.68 18.01 -17.32
N VAL A 293 -22.70 16.67 -17.34
CA VAL A 293 -23.78 15.89 -17.96
C VAL A 293 -24.98 15.70 -17.02
N PHE A 294 -24.72 15.44 -15.75
CA PHE A 294 -25.73 15.03 -14.75
C PHE A 294 -25.96 16.08 -13.66
N GLY A 295 -25.17 17.15 -13.61
CA GLY A 295 -25.27 18.21 -12.61
C GLY A 295 -24.61 17.87 -11.26
N GLU A 296 -24.07 16.67 -11.10
CA GLU A 296 -23.41 16.22 -9.88
C GLU A 296 -22.15 15.39 -10.13
N ALA A 297 -21.24 15.38 -9.14
CA ALA A 297 -20.03 14.60 -9.17
C ALA A 297 -20.33 13.14 -8.80
N ILE A 298 -20.51 12.27 -9.80
CA ILE A 298 -20.65 10.84 -9.57
C ILE A 298 -19.26 10.29 -9.24
N THR A 299 -19.04 10.01 -7.95
CA THR A 299 -17.75 9.62 -7.39
C THR A 299 -17.42 8.14 -7.58
N ASP A 300 -18.41 7.34 -7.98
CA ASP A 300 -18.29 5.90 -8.23
C ASP A 300 -18.49 5.61 -9.73
N PRO A 301 -17.42 5.23 -10.46
CA PRO A 301 -17.49 4.77 -11.84
C PRO A 301 -18.55 3.68 -12.12
N ALA A 302 -18.83 2.78 -11.18
CA ALA A 302 -19.86 1.76 -11.36
C ALA A 302 -21.26 2.37 -11.37
N LEU A 303 -21.52 3.40 -10.55
CA LEU A 303 -22.77 4.16 -10.59
C LEU A 303 -22.88 4.97 -11.88
N LEU A 304 -21.79 5.54 -12.36
CA LEU A 304 -21.77 6.27 -13.62
C LEU A 304 -22.07 5.37 -14.83
N VAL A 305 -21.64 4.11 -14.81
CA VAL A 305 -22.03 3.14 -15.84
C VAL A 305 -23.54 2.88 -15.81
N ALA A 306 -24.20 2.97 -14.63
CA ALA A 306 -25.64 2.78 -14.53
C ALA A 306 -26.43 3.88 -15.30
N GLU A 307 -25.88 5.09 -15.41
CA GLU A 307 -26.44 6.19 -16.20
C GLU A 307 -26.43 5.92 -17.72
N ALA A 308 -25.74 4.87 -18.18
CA ALA A 308 -25.80 4.45 -19.59
C ALA A 308 -27.19 3.92 -20.00
N GLY A 309 -28.07 3.61 -19.05
CA GLY A 309 -29.46 3.20 -19.31
C GLY A 309 -29.63 1.79 -19.91
N SER A 310 -28.55 1.00 -19.98
CA SER A 310 -28.58 -0.39 -20.47
C SER A 310 -28.19 -1.36 -19.38
N THR A 311 -29.11 -2.25 -19.01
CA THR A 311 -28.89 -3.32 -18.01
C THR A 311 -27.67 -4.17 -18.37
N TRP A 312 -27.45 -4.46 -19.66
CA TRP A 312 -26.30 -5.24 -20.11
C TRP A 312 -24.97 -4.52 -19.89
N VAL A 313 -24.93 -3.21 -20.16
CA VAL A 313 -23.73 -2.38 -19.95
C VAL A 313 -23.42 -2.25 -18.46
N LEU A 314 -24.45 -2.03 -17.64
CA LEU A 314 -24.35 -1.99 -16.19
C LEU A 314 -23.80 -3.30 -15.64
N VAL A 315 -24.38 -4.45 -16.03
CA VAL A 315 -23.95 -5.77 -15.55
C VAL A 315 -22.50 -6.06 -15.94
N LEU A 316 -22.13 -5.82 -17.20
CA LEU A 316 -20.77 -6.07 -17.67
C LEU A 316 -19.74 -5.14 -17.01
N GLY A 317 -20.08 -3.85 -16.86
CA GLY A 317 -19.22 -2.86 -16.23
C GLY A 317 -19.00 -3.17 -14.76
N ALA A 318 -20.08 -3.38 -14.00
CA ALA A 318 -20.02 -3.71 -12.58
C ALA A 318 -19.27 -5.01 -12.30
N LEU A 319 -19.48 -6.06 -13.12
CA LEU A 319 -18.71 -7.30 -13.02
C LEU A 319 -17.22 -7.07 -13.27
N THR A 320 -16.88 -6.27 -14.28
CA THR A 320 -15.48 -5.96 -14.59
C THR A 320 -14.82 -5.15 -13.47
N PHE A 321 -15.52 -4.18 -12.88
CA PHE A 321 -15.04 -3.43 -11.72
C PHE A 321 -14.84 -4.32 -10.50
N ALA A 322 -15.78 -5.24 -10.23
CA ALA A 322 -15.64 -6.19 -9.12
C ALA A 322 -14.42 -7.10 -9.33
N ILE A 323 -14.25 -7.67 -10.53
CA ILE A 323 -13.09 -8.53 -10.86
C ILE A 323 -11.78 -7.75 -10.74
N ALA A 324 -11.72 -6.54 -11.29
CA ALA A 324 -10.52 -5.71 -11.23
C ALA A 324 -10.17 -5.31 -9.79
N THR A 325 -11.17 -4.89 -9.00
CA THR A 325 -10.99 -4.51 -7.59
C THR A 325 -10.49 -5.70 -6.77
N MET A 326 -11.02 -6.91 -6.99
CA MET A 326 -10.47 -8.13 -6.38
C MET A 326 -9.00 -8.36 -6.78
N GLY A 327 -8.66 -8.19 -8.06
CA GLY A 327 -7.30 -8.38 -8.57
C GLY A 327 -6.29 -7.51 -7.85
N VAL A 328 -6.61 -6.22 -7.71
CA VAL A 328 -5.81 -5.26 -6.94
C VAL A 328 -5.71 -5.66 -5.49
N ASN A 329 -6.84 -6.01 -4.89
CA ASN A 329 -6.93 -6.21 -3.47
C ASN A 329 -6.10 -7.40 -2.97
N ILE A 330 -6.09 -8.49 -3.74
CA ILE A 330 -5.26 -9.66 -3.44
C ILE A 330 -3.77 -9.26 -3.43
N VAL A 331 -3.34 -8.44 -4.38
CA VAL A 331 -1.92 -8.11 -4.53
C VAL A 331 -1.49 -7.09 -3.48
N ALA A 332 -2.15 -5.94 -3.43
CA ALA A 332 -1.73 -4.82 -2.60
C ALA A 332 -1.93 -5.11 -1.09
N ASN A 333 -3.08 -5.69 -0.75
CA ASN A 333 -3.56 -5.71 0.64
C ASN A 333 -3.50 -7.09 1.28
N PHE A 334 -3.34 -8.16 0.51
CA PHE A 334 -3.32 -9.51 1.07
C PHE A 334 -1.92 -10.16 1.09
N VAL A 335 -1.12 -10.03 0.03
CA VAL A 335 0.23 -10.64 -0.04
C VAL A 335 1.09 -10.18 1.12
N SER A 336 1.03 -8.89 1.38
CA SER A 336 1.88 -8.17 2.31
C SER A 336 1.65 -8.59 3.79
N PRO A 337 0.41 -8.59 4.35
CA PRO A 337 0.19 -9.04 5.72
C PRO A 337 0.47 -10.54 5.91
N ALA A 338 0.36 -11.36 4.85
CA ALA A 338 0.74 -12.76 4.92
C ALA A 338 2.24 -12.94 5.25
N TYR A 339 3.12 -12.14 4.64
CA TYR A 339 4.56 -12.14 4.98
C TYR A 339 4.84 -11.50 6.34
N ASP A 340 4.15 -10.40 6.68
CA ASP A 340 4.34 -9.74 7.97
C ASP A 340 3.98 -10.66 9.15
N LEU A 341 2.84 -11.35 9.05
CA LEU A 341 2.41 -12.31 10.06
C LEU A 341 3.33 -13.53 10.11
N ALA A 342 3.82 -13.99 8.95
CA ALA A 342 4.81 -15.06 8.90
C ALA A 342 6.10 -14.68 9.64
N ASN A 343 6.51 -13.41 9.65
CA ASN A 343 7.67 -12.94 10.41
C ASN A 343 7.49 -13.01 11.92
N VAL A 344 6.26 -12.90 12.43
CA VAL A 344 5.98 -12.97 13.88
C VAL A 344 6.34 -14.33 14.44
N TRP A 345 5.99 -15.39 13.72
CA TRP A 345 6.30 -16.76 14.12
C TRP A 345 6.59 -17.66 12.91
N PRO A 346 7.80 -17.59 12.34
CA PRO A 346 8.14 -18.26 11.06
C PRO A 346 7.91 -19.77 11.06
N GLN A 347 8.04 -20.41 12.21
CA GLN A 347 7.87 -21.86 12.40
C GLN A 347 6.40 -22.32 12.42
N ARG A 348 5.44 -21.42 12.60
CA ARG A 348 4.01 -21.75 12.74
C ARG A 348 3.14 -21.04 11.71
N ILE A 349 3.54 -19.85 11.29
CA ILE A 349 2.80 -19.02 10.36
C ILE A 349 3.54 -19.03 9.02
N SER A 350 3.05 -19.85 8.09
CA SER A 350 3.43 -19.77 6.69
C SER A 350 2.60 -18.71 5.96
N PHE A 351 2.96 -18.37 4.72
CA PHE A 351 2.19 -17.48 3.86
C PHE A 351 0.70 -17.88 3.77
N LYS A 352 0.41 -19.18 3.67
CA LYS A 352 -0.98 -19.68 3.64
C LYS A 352 -1.72 -19.43 4.95
N VAL A 353 -1.05 -19.66 6.09
CA VAL A 353 -1.63 -19.46 7.43
C VAL A 353 -1.80 -17.97 7.73
N GLY A 354 -0.78 -17.15 7.50
CA GLY A 354 -0.85 -15.69 7.64
C GLY A 354 -1.92 -15.08 6.73
N GLY A 355 -2.05 -15.64 5.53
CA GLY A 355 -3.14 -15.36 4.62
C GLY A 355 -4.52 -15.64 5.22
N ALA A 356 -4.77 -16.85 5.71
CA ALA A 356 -6.04 -17.21 6.33
C ALA A 356 -6.38 -16.31 7.54
N ILE A 357 -5.38 -15.99 8.38
CA ILE A 357 -5.54 -15.06 9.51
C ILE A 357 -5.98 -13.68 8.99
N SER A 358 -5.31 -13.16 7.95
CA SER A 358 -5.61 -11.86 7.35
C SER A 358 -7.03 -11.81 6.79
N THR A 359 -7.44 -12.86 6.08
CA THR A 359 -8.77 -12.98 5.48
C THR A 359 -9.88 -13.04 6.54
N VAL A 360 -9.68 -13.79 7.63
CA VAL A 360 -10.65 -13.85 8.74
C VAL A 360 -10.67 -12.52 9.51
N ALA A 361 -9.51 -11.94 9.81
CA ALA A 361 -9.43 -10.65 10.52
C ALA A 361 -10.13 -9.53 9.74
N ALA A 362 -10.00 -9.49 8.41
CA ALA A 362 -10.67 -8.50 7.58
C ALA A 362 -12.21 -8.60 7.62
N LEU A 363 -12.76 -9.81 7.80
CA LEU A 363 -14.19 -10.01 8.02
C LEU A 363 -14.63 -9.43 9.38
N LEU A 364 -13.83 -9.66 10.43
CA LEU A 364 -14.11 -9.20 11.80
C LEU A 364 -14.01 -7.67 11.95
N VAL A 365 -13.22 -7.00 11.11
CA VAL A 365 -13.13 -5.52 11.09
C VAL A 365 -14.46 -4.86 10.70
N THR A 366 -15.38 -5.59 10.05
CA THR A 366 -16.65 -5.03 9.52
C THR A 366 -16.40 -3.80 8.65
N PRO A 367 -15.69 -3.93 7.51
CA PRO A 367 -15.13 -2.82 6.75
C PRO A 367 -16.15 -1.77 6.28
N TRP A 368 -17.43 -2.14 6.11
CA TRP A 368 -18.51 -1.20 5.81
C TRP A 368 -18.71 -0.18 6.93
N ASN A 369 -18.54 -0.55 8.20
CA ASN A 369 -18.64 0.38 9.33
C ASN A 369 -17.46 1.36 9.37
N LEU A 370 -16.31 0.97 8.79
CA LEU A 370 -15.13 1.81 8.70
C LEU A 370 -15.23 2.81 7.53
N TYR A 371 -15.77 2.36 6.38
CA TYR A 371 -15.78 3.14 5.15
C TYR A 371 -17.05 3.96 4.91
N SER A 372 -18.19 3.59 5.52
CA SER A 372 -19.46 4.31 5.35
C SER A 372 -19.51 5.69 6.03
N ASN A 373 -18.53 6.00 6.90
CA ASN A 373 -18.48 7.27 7.61
C ASN A 373 -17.24 8.09 7.21
N PRO A 374 -17.40 9.25 6.55
CA PRO A 374 -16.28 10.10 6.12
C PRO A 374 -15.34 10.52 7.26
N ALA A 375 -15.89 10.75 8.47
CA ALA A 375 -15.07 11.08 9.63
C ALA A 375 -14.18 9.91 10.03
N VAL A 376 -14.73 8.69 10.05
CA VAL A 376 -13.98 7.46 10.37
C VAL A 376 -12.90 7.20 9.33
N VAL A 377 -13.20 7.39 8.03
CA VAL A 377 -12.22 7.29 6.94
C VAL A 377 -11.08 8.29 7.14
N ASN A 378 -11.37 9.54 7.48
CA ASN A 378 -10.34 10.56 7.74
C ASN A 378 -9.45 10.20 8.92
N TYR A 379 -10.02 9.75 10.05
CA TYR A 379 -9.22 9.28 11.19
C TYR A 379 -8.38 8.05 10.84
N PHE A 380 -8.94 7.12 10.07
CA PHE A 380 -8.21 5.95 9.59
C PHE A 380 -7.01 6.35 8.75
N LEU A 381 -7.21 7.13 7.67
CA LEU A 381 -6.15 7.59 6.78
C LEU A 381 -5.10 8.45 7.50
N GLY A 382 -5.55 9.34 8.40
CA GLY A 382 -4.66 10.13 9.25
C GLY A 382 -3.81 9.25 10.16
N GLY A 383 -4.40 8.21 10.76
CA GLY A 383 -3.69 7.21 11.54
C GLY A 383 -2.64 6.47 10.70
N LEU A 384 -2.97 6.08 9.47
CA LEU A 384 -2.00 5.45 8.56
C LEU A 384 -0.78 6.35 8.34
N GLY A 385 -1.04 7.62 7.99
CA GLY A 385 -0.01 8.62 7.76
C GLY A 385 0.94 8.79 8.95
N ALA A 386 0.34 8.81 10.14
CA ALA A 386 1.04 9.03 11.41
C ALA A 386 2.06 7.95 11.77
N PHE A 387 1.81 6.68 11.43
CA PHE A 387 2.74 5.59 11.75
C PHE A 387 3.65 5.22 10.58
N LEU A 388 3.14 5.22 9.35
CA LEU A 388 3.90 4.75 8.18
C LEU A 388 4.99 5.74 7.76
N GLY A 389 4.74 7.05 7.87
CA GLY A 389 5.74 8.08 7.58
C GLY A 389 7.00 7.93 8.45
N PRO A 390 6.86 7.92 9.78
CA PRO A 390 7.98 7.67 10.68
C PRO A 390 8.76 6.37 10.42
N LEU A 391 8.07 5.28 10.12
CA LEU A 391 8.74 4.02 9.75
C LEU A 391 9.60 4.19 8.50
N PHE A 392 9.04 4.83 7.46
CA PHE A 392 9.76 5.10 6.22
C PHE A 392 11.00 5.96 6.47
N GLY A 393 10.88 7.03 7.28
CA GLY A 393 12.01 7.90 7.62
C GLY A 393 13.17 7.15 8.28
N VAL A 394 12.89 6.31 9.28
CA VAL A 394 13.92 5.48 9.95
C VAL A 394 14.58 4.52 8.96
N ILE A 395 13.79 3.73 8.21
CA ILE A 395 14.32 2.70 7.30
C ILE A 395 15.17 3.32 6.18
N MET A 396 14.73 4.45 5.61
CA MET A 396 15.45 5.14 4.54
C MET A 396 16.79 5.69 5.02
N VAL A 397 16.81 6.41 6.14
CA VAL A 397 18.05 6.97 6.69
C VAL A 397 19.00 5.86 7.09
N ASP A 398 18.51 4.83 7.76
CA ASP A 398 19.33 3.72 8.22
C ASP A 398 20.02 3.00 7.06
N TYR A 399 19.27 2.66 6.02
CA TYR A 399 19.81 1.92 4.89
C TYR A 399 20.73 2.79 4.02
N TYR A 400 20.26 3.95 3.57
CA TYR A 400 20.97 4.75 2.56
C TYR A 400 22.06 5.63 3.14
N TRP A 401 21.88 6.14 4.36
CA TRP A 401 22.76 7.16 4.93
C TRP A 401 23.71 6.62 5.98
N VAL A 402 23.20 5.84 6.94
CA VAL A 402 24.01 5.23 8.01
C VAL A 402 24.80 4.04 7.45
N LYS A 403 24.10 3.02 6.95
CA LYS A 403 24.71 1.77 6.46
C LYS A 403 25.20 1.84 5.01
N ARG A 404 24.88 2.92 4.28
CA ARG A 404 25.30 3.15 2.87
C ARG A 404 25.01 1.97 1.94
N GLY A 405 23.91 1.27 2.17
CA GLY A 405 23.48 0.09 1.43
C GLY A 405 24.34 -1.16 1.64
N ARG A 406 25.24 -1.18 2.63
CA ARG A 406 26.03 -2.36 3.03
C ARG A 406 25.25 -3.17 4.06
N VAL A 407 24.71 -4.30 3.63
CA VAL A 407 23.91 -5.21 4.46
C VAL A 407 24.48 -6.62 4.33
N ASP A 408 24.57 -7.30 5.47
CA ASP A 408 24.91 -8.71 5.54
C ASP A 408 23.60 -9.51 5.64
N VAL A 409 23.21 -10.19 4.57
CA VAL A 409 21.92 -10.89 4.51
C VAL A 409 21.88 -12.05 5.50
N ASP A 410 23.00 -12.73 5.69
CA ASP A 410 23.08 -13.92 6.54
C ASP A 410 22.87 -13.52 8.00
N GLN A 411 23.48 -12.41 8.44
CA GLN A 411 23.27 -11.84 9.78
C GLN A 411 21.81 -11.43 10.07
N LEU A 412 20.95 -11.24 9.06
CA LEU A 412 19.51 -10.95 9.28
C LEU A 412 18.72 -12.17 9.79
N PHE A 413 19.32 -13.36 9.74
CA PHE A 413 18.74 -14.62 10.20
C PHE A 413 19.47 -15.20 11.40
N GLN A 414 20.26 -14.39 12.14
CA GLN A 414 20.88 -14.79 13.41
C GLN A 414 20.28 -14.04 14.59
N ALA A 415 19.85 -14.76 15.64
CA ALA A 415 19.32 -14.17 16.87
C ALA A 415 20.25 -14.33 18.08
N GLY A 416 21.55 -14.52 17.84
CA GLY A 416 22.55 -14.66 18.89
C GLY A 416 23.01 -13.30 19.45
N PRO A 417 23.28 -13.19 20.77
CA PRO A 417 24.03 -12.06 21.30
C PRO A 417 25.36 -11.92 20.55
N GLY A 418 25.65 -10.72 20.02
CA GLY A 418 26.82 -10.46 19.17
C GLY A 418 26.56 -10.53 17.67
N SER A 419 25.39 -10.99 17.21
CA SER A 419 25.00 -10.87 15.80
C SER A 419 24.71 -9.41 15.44
N ARG A 420 25.01 -9.02 14.19
CA ARG A 420 25.04 -7.61 13.75
C ARG A 420 23.70 -6.89 13.90
N TYR A 421 22.59 -7.60 13.66
CA TYR A 421 21.23 -7.05 13.76
C TYR A 421 20.48 -7.51 15.02
N TYR A 422 21.19 -8.11 15.98
CA TYR A 422 20.59 -8.45 17.27
C TYR A 422 20.45 -7.23 18.17
N TYR A 423 21.31 -6.22 18.04
CA TYR A 423 21.25 -5.01 18.88
C TYR A 423 21.12 -5.36 20.37
N ARG A 424 20.21 -4.70 21.09
CA ARG A 424 19.95 -4.95 22.50
C ARG A 424 18.73 -5.86 22.65
N LYS A 425 18.98 -7.12 23.02
CA LYS A 425 17.93 -8.15 23.19
C LYS A 425 17.02 -8.30 21.94
N GLY A 426 17.56 -8.09 20.74
CA GLY A 426 16.84 -8.16 19.46
C GLY A 426 16.16 -6.88 19.00
N PHE A 427 16.30 -5.77 19.74
CA PHE A 427 15.70 -4.46 19.42
C PHE A 427 16.79 -3.40 19.25
N ASN A 428 16.67 -2.54 18.24
CA ASN A 428 17.49 -1.35 18.09
C ASN A 428 16.89 -0.17 18.88
N PRO A 429 17.48 0.25 20.02
CA PRO A 429 16.93 1.35 20.82
C PRO A 429 16.90 2.67 20.05
N LYS A 430 17.89 2.93 19.18
CA LYS A 430 17.98 4.18 18.40
C LYS A 430 16.82 4.27 17.39
N ALA A 431 16.44 3.15 16.78
CA ALA A 431 15.29 3.09 15.88
C ALA A 431 13.98 3.38 16.63
N LEU A 432 13.81 2.82 17.83
CA LEU A 432 12.63 3.05 18.66
C LEU A 432 12.56 4.50 19.19
N GLN A 433 13.69 5.05 19.64
CA GLN A 433 13.81 6.43 20.10
C GLN A 433 13.57 7.46 18.99
N ALA A 434 13.85 7.12 17.73
CA ALA A 434 13.47 7.95 16.60
C ALA A 434 12.00 7.75 16.20
N PHE A 435 11.53 6.51 16.16
CA PHE A 435 10.20 6.16 15.67
C PHE A 435 9.08 6.61 16.63
N LEU A 436 9.13 6.22 17.91
CA LEU A 436 8.01 6.40 18.84
C LEU A 436 7.65 7.88 19.06
N PRO A 437 8.60 8.80 19.33
CA PRO A 437 8.27 10.21 19.46
C PRO A 437 7.74 10.82 18.15
N SER A 438 8.32 10.41 17.02
CA SER A 438 7.90 10.92 15.71
C SER A 438 6.49 10.47 15.34
N ALA A 439 6.15 9.20 15.61
CA ALA A 439 4.81 8.67 15.45
C ALA A 439 3.82 9.31 16.43
N GLY A 440 4.23 9.57 17.68
CA GLY A 440 3.42 10.29 18.65
C GLY A 440 3.07 11.71 18.17
N VAL A 441 4.06 12.48 17.71
CA VAL A 441 3.83 13.81 17.14
C VAL A 441 2.93 13.73 15.90
N ALA A 442 3.24 12.84 14.96
CA ALA A 442 2.44 12.72 13.74
C ALA A 442 1.00 12.29 14.03
N ALA A 443 0.77 11.40 15.01
CA ALA A 443 -0.55 10.99 15.44
C ALA A 443 -1.34 12.12 16.11
N LEU A 444 -0.68 12.93 16.96
CA LEU A 444 -1.30 14.12 17.54
C LEU A 444 -1.76 15.08 16.43
N LEU A 445 -0.91 15.34 15.44
CA LEU A 445 -1.26 16.22 14.32
C LEU A 445 -2.38 15.65 13.44
N ALA A 446 -2.41 14.33 13.23
CA ALA A 446 -3.38 13.69 12.36
C ALA A 446 -4.76 13.48 13.01
N LEU A 447 -4.79 13.21 14.31
CA LEU A 447 -5.97 12.67 14.99
C LEU A 447 -6.60 13.64 16.00
N VAL A 448 -5.93 14.72 16.41
CA VAL A 448 -6.53 15.69 17.32
C VAL A 448 -7.24 16.78 16.50
N PRO A 449 -8.55 17.00 16.68
CA PRO A 449 -9.34 17.95 15.86
C PRO A 449 -8.76 19.37 15.82
N TYR A 450 -8.09 19.80 16.89
CA TYR A 450 -7.41 21.09 16.97
C TYR A 450 -6.38 21.31 15.84
N PHE A 451 -5.74 20.23 15.37
CA PHE A 451 -4.75 20.27 14.30
C PHE A 451 -5.33 19.94 12.90
N GLY A 452 -6.66 20.02 12.73
CA GLY A 452 -7.33 19.63 11.49
C GLY A 452 -6.77 20.28 10.21
N ASP A 453 -6.33 21.54 10.27
CA ASP A 453 -5.74 22.24 9.12
C ASP A 453 -4.36 21.70 8.70
N ILE A 454 -3.66 20.99 9.60
CA ILE A 454 -2.33 20.41 9.34
C ILE A 454 -2.31 18.87 9.35
N ALA A 455 -3.45 18.23 9.61
CA ALA A 455 -3.58 16.78 9.68
C ALA A 455 -3.11 16.07 8.40
N ALA A 456 -3.38 16.66 7.23
CA ALA A 456 -2.96 16.14 5.92
C ALA A 456 -1.43 16.12 5.73
N TYR A 457 -0.66 16.85 6.55
CA TYR A 457 0.80 16.92 6.48
C TYR A 457 1.51 16.01 7.50
N SER A 458 0.75 15.33 8.36
CA SER A 458 1.27 14.46 9.43
C SER A 458 2.28 13.44 8.91
N TRP A 459 2.04 12.85 7.73
CA TRP A 459 2.95 11.91 7.10
C TRP A 459 4.32 12.52 6.82
N PHE A 460 4.37 13.73 6.23
CA PHE A 460 5.62 14.43 5.93
C PHE A 460 6.37 14.80 7.20
N ILE A 461 5.64 15.34 8.18
CA ILE A 461 6.20 15.77 9.46
C ILE A 461 6.79 14.57 10.21
N GLY A 462 6.05 13.47 10.31
CA GLY A 462 6.50 12.23 10.94
C GLY A 462 7.71 11.61 10.23
N THR A 463 7.72 11.60 8.90
CA THR A 463 8.84 11.12 8.10
C THR A 463 10.09 11.96 8.32
N ALA A 464 9.97 13.30 8.24
CA ALA A 464 11.09 14.21 8.41
C ALA A 464 11.65 14.17 9.85
N LEU A 465 10.77 14.14 10.85
CA LEU A 465 11.17 14.09 12.26
C LEU A 465 11.90 12.79 12.59
N SER A 466 11.37 11.64 12.18
CA SER A 466 12.02 10.34 12.42
C SER A 466 13.35 10.22 11.67
N ALA A 467 13.41 10.71 10.43
CA ALA A 467 14.64 10.75 9.66
C ALA A 467 15.70 11.62 10.35
N ALA A 468 15.33 12.81 10.85
CA ALA A 468 16.23 13.72 11.55
C ALA A 468 16.70 13.16 12.90
N LEU A 469 15.79 12.61 13.71
CA LEU A 469 16.12 12.01 15.00
C LEU A 469 17.03 10.78 14.84
N TYR A 470 16.69 9.87 13.92
CA TYR A 470 17.52 8.71 13.66
C TYR A 470 18.90 9.11 13.14
N SER A 471 18.93 10.12 12.26
CA SER A 471 20.17 10.70 11.75
C SER A 471 21.08 11.23 12.86
N LEU A 472 20.50 11.89 13.87
CA LEU A 472 21.22 12.43 15.02
C LEU A 472 21.75 11.29 15.93
N LEU A 473 20.92 10.28 16.20
CA LEU A 473 21.26 9.17 17.08
C LEU A 473 22.35 8.25 16.51
N CYS A 474 22.42 8.10 15.18
CA CYS A 474 23.38 7.22 14.50
C CYS A 474 24.62 7.96 13.94
N ARG A 475 24.92 9.18 14.39
CA ARG A 475 26.09 9.96 13.90
C ARG A 475 27.42 9.22 14.08
N THR A 476 27.62 8.57 15.22
CA THR A 476 28.84 7.82 15.55
C THR A 476 28.96 6.55 14.71
N GLU A 477 27.89 5.77 14.60
CA GLU A 477 27.83 4.57 13.74
C GLU A 477 28.11 4.91 12.27
N ARG A 478 27.60 6.05 11.80
CA ARG A 478 27.87 6.55 10.46
C ARG A 478 29.35 6.89 10.27
N ALA A 479 29.99 7.53 11.25
CA ALA A 479 31.40 7.87 11.19
C ALA A 479 32.28 6.59 11.11
N ALA A 480 31.99 5.58 11.93
CA ALA A 480 32.66 4.27 11.87
C ALA A 480 32.46 3.59 10.50
N THR A 481 31.22 3.56 9.99
CA THR A 481 30.92 2.99 8.66
C THR A 481 31.65 3.75 7.53
N ALA A 482 31.82 5.06 7.68
CA ALA A 482 32.54 5.91 6.71
C ALA A 482 34.06 5.66 6.72
N ALA A 483 34.63 5.36 7.89
CA ALA A 483 36.04 5.02 8.07
C ALA A 483 36.40 3.63 7.50
N GLY A 484 35.42 2.86 7.04
CA GLY A 484 35.65 1.52 6.50
C GLY A 484 35.85 0.45 7.55
N GLU A 485 35.67 0.79 8.83
CA GLU A 485 35.63 -0.18 9.90
C GLU A 485 34.50 -1.19 9.63
N PRO A 486 34.73 -2.50 9.84
CA PRO A 486 33.62 -3.44 9.86
C PRO A 486 32.62 -2.91 10.87
N VAL A 487 31.37 -2.74 10.44
CA VAL A 487 30.30 -2.24 11.31
C VAL A 487 30.19 -3.22 12.48
N ALA A 488 30.83 -2.85 13.59
CA ALA A 488 31.03 -3.74 14.72
C ALA A 488 29.67 -4.12 15.30
N ALA A 489 29.54 -5.37 15.73
CA ALA A 489 28.44 -5.73 16.61
C ALA A 489 28.51 -4.79 17.84
N PRO A 490 27.36 -4.30 18.34
CA PRO A 490 27.36 -3.44 19.51
C PRO A 490 28.11 -4.13 20.66
N THR A 491 29.00 -3.39 21.31
CA THR A 491 29.85 -3.93 22.38
C THR A 491 28.99 -4.28 23.60
N ALA A 492 29.44 -5.24 24.40
CA ALA A 492 28.74 -5.70 25.61
C ALA A 492 28.39 -4.57 26.60
N ALA A 493 29.08 -3.42 26.53
CA ALA A 493 28.81 -2.23 27.32
C ALA A 493 27.49 -1.52 26.95
N GLU A 494 27.15 -1.44 25.66
CA GLU A 494 25.85 -0.87 25.21
C GLU A 494 24.65 -1.78 25.57
N SER A 495 24.90 -3.04 25.91
CA SER A 495 23.86 -3.98 26.36
C SER A 495 23.53 -3.83 27.86
N ALA A 496 24.46 -3.28 28.65
CA ALA A 496 24.39 -3.22 30.10
C ALA A 496 23.83 -1.88 30.65
N GLU A 497 23.95 -0.77 29.94
CA GLU A 497 23.43 0.53 30.39
C GLU A 497 22.13 0.96 29.65
N VAL A 498 21.22 1.53 30.46
CA VAL A 498 19.82 1.99 30.22
C VAL A 498 18.72 0.98 30.51
#